data_AF-A0A819WHI2-F1
#
_entry.id   AF-A0A819WHI2-F1
#
_cell.length_a   1.000
_cell.length_b   1.000
_cell.length_c   1.000
_cell.angle_alpha   90.00
_cell.angle_beta   90.00
_cell.angle_gamma   90.00
#
_symmetry.space_group_name_H-M   'P 1'
#
loop_
_entity.id
_entity.type
_entity.pdbx_description
1 polymer ?
#
loop_
_entity_poly.entity_id
_entity_poly.type
_entity_poly.pdbx_seq_one_letter_code
_entity_poly.pdbx_strand_id
1 'polypeptide(L)'
;MTAQDIEAVRVEYQVRDATAVRLTDPRRISNYINANEVNTTDKYDVFHYYFIGWPDFGVIKARKLLELIKFINNHRKDETATLEKTQQNSLIPTVVHCSGGVGRTGTYIAVDIIMRLIDQSKDNLSQMKLDVMGIVDRLRQDRGKMVQTLDQYLLVNFCVKKYLQLTNQINN
;
A
#
# COMPACT_ATOMS: atom_id res chain seq x y z
N MET A 1 -9.11 -4.59 -14.24
CA MET A 1 -9.83 -3.64 -13.38
C MET A 1 -10.73 -2.79 -14.25
N THR A 2 -12.03 -2.82 -14.00
CA THR A 2 -12.99 -2.00 -14.76
C THR A 2 -13.03 -0.60 -14.14
N ALA A 3 -13.23 0.44 -14.95
CA ALA A 3 -13.34 1.85 -14.50
C ALA A 3 -14.44 2.10 -13.45
N GLN A 4 -15.28 1.11 -13.16
CA GLN A 4 -16.39 1.18 -12.20
C GLN A 4 -15.99 0.90 -10.74
N ASP A 5 -14.84 0.28 -10.47
CA ASP A 5 -14.49 -0.15 -9.09
C ASP A 5 -13.60 0.86 -8.34
N ILE A 6 -12.95 1.79 -9.06
CA ILE A 6 -12.02 2.77 -8.51
C ILE A 6 -12.25 4.15 -9.14
N GLU A 7 -12.43 5.14 -8.29
CA GLU A 7 -12.40 6.54 -8.67
C GLU A 7 -11.01 7.10 -8.32
N ALA A 8 -10.28 7.56 -9.34
CA ALA A 8 -8.96 8.16 -9.17
C ALA A 8 -9.04 9.65 -9.50
N VAL A 9 -8.62 10.50 -8.58
CA VAL A 9 -8.66 11.96 -8.74
C VAL A 9 -7.31 12.55 -8.37
N ARG A 10 -6.81 13.46 -9.21
CA ARG A 10 -5.67 14.33 -8.87
C ARG A 10 -6.20 15.63 -8.30
N VAL A 11 -5.73 15.99 -7.12
CA VAL A 11 -6.12 17.19 -6.39
C VAL A 11 -4.86 18.01 -6.09
N GLU A 12 -4.88 19.30 -6.39
CA GLU A 12 -3.85 20.22 -5.90
C GLU A 12 -4.18 20.58 -4.44
N TYR A 13 -3.27 20.26 -3.52
CA TYR A 13 -3.42 20.53 -2.10
C TYR A 13 -2.39 21.56 -1.65
N GLN A 14 -2.85 22.60 -0.97
CA GLN A 14 -1.99 23.57 -0.29
C GLN A 14 -2.08 23.34 1.22
N VAL A 15 -0.92 23.26 1.88
CA VAL A 15 -0.88 23.08 3.34
C VAL A 15 -1.41 24.36 4.01
N ARG A 16 -2.51 24.23 4.76
CA ARG A 16 -3.09 25.34 5.52
C ARG A 16 -2.48 25.47 6.92
N ASP A 17 -2.32 24.36 7.62
CA ASP A 17 -1.71 24.28 8.95
C ASP A 17 -0.84 23.03 9.03
N ALA A 18 0.39 23.17 9.55
CA ALA A 18 1.30 22.05 9.78
C ALA A 18 1.35 21.74 11.29
N THR A 19 0.86 20.55 11.67
CA THR A 19 1.01 20.06 13.05
C THR A 19 2.10 19.01 13.10
N ALA A 20 3.10 19.19 13.97
CA ALA A 20 4.13 18.18 14.19
C ALA A 20 3.51 16.93 14.83
N VAL A 21 3.50 15.81 14.10
CA VAL A 21 3.10 14.51 14.66
C VAL A 21 4.35 13.82 15.19
N ARG A 22 4.42 13.63 16.52
CA ARG A 22 5.52 12.87 17.16
C ARG A 22 5.30 11.38 16.94
N LEU A 23 6.08 10.77 16.07
CA LEU A 23 6.07 9.32 15.88
C LEU A 23 6.92 8.62 16.95
N THR A 24 6.47 7.44 17.38
CA THR A 24 7.04 6.68 18.51
C THR A 24 8.31 5.88 18.19
N ASP A 25 8.71 5.76 16.92
CA ASP A 25 9.98 5.11 16.54
C ASP A 25 10.71 5.87 15.42
N PRO A 26 11.77 6.66 15.76
CA PRO A 26 12.59 7.40 14.81
C PRO A 26 13.24 6.54 13.71
N ARG A 27 13.37 5.23 13.91
CA ARG A 27 14.17 4.34 13.04
C ARG A 27 13.42 3.76 11.85
N ARG A 28 12.10 3.96 11.73
CA ARG A 28 11.27 3.20 10.78
C ARG A 28 10.71 4.02 9.62
N ILE A 29 10.85 5.35 9.64
CA ILE A 29 10.49 6.23 8.53
C ILE A 29 11.60 7.29 8.44
N SER A 30 12.39 7.30 7.37
CA SER A 30 13.47 8.29 7.16
C SER A 30 12.97 9.65 6.70
N ASN A 31 11.68 9.74 6.34
CA ASN A 31 11.10 10.89 5.64
C ASN A 31 10.08 11.56 6.57
N TYR A 32 10.58 12.36 7.51
CA TYR A 32 9.75 13.22 8.34
C TYR A 32 9.51 14.53 7.60
N ILE A 33 8.24 14.96 7.53
CA ILE A 33 7.93 16.35 7.25
C ILE A 33 8.04 17.08 8.59
N ASN A 34 9.15 17.81 8.80
CA ASN A 34 9.29 18.68 9.94
C ASN A 34 8.28 19.82 9.79
N ALA A 35 7.28 19.92 10.68
CA ALA A 35 6.24 20.95 10.58
C ALA A 35 6.80 22.38 10.59
N ASN A 36 8.01 22.58 11.12
CA ASN A 36 8.70 23.87 11.12
C ASN A 36 9.38 24.20 9.78
N GLU A 37 9.50 23.22 8.87
CA GLU A 37 10.05 23.37 7.51
C GLU A 37 8.95 23.33 6.44
N VAL A 38 7.68 23.16 6.84
CA VAL A 38 6.56 23.16 5.91
C VAL A 38 6.23 24.59 5.50
N ASN A 39 6.52 24.92 4.25
CA ASN A 39 6.08 26.17 3.67
C ASN A 39 4.59 26.07 3.29
N THR A 40 3.74 26.83 3.96
CA THR A 40 2.28 26.84 3.74
C THR A 40 1.88 27.43 2.38
N THR A 41 2.82 28.01 1.63
CA THR A 41 2.57 28.43 0.24
C THR A 41 2.76 27.30 -0.77
N ASP A 42 3.41 26.21 -0.37
CA ASP A 42 3.70 25.10 -1.28
C ASP A 42 2.41 24.36 -1.65
N LYS A 43 2.35 23.99 -2.92
CA LYS A 43 1.27 23.22 -3.52
C LYS A 43 1.78 21.83 -3.85
N TYR A 44 1.01 20.83 -3.50
CA TYR A 44 1.33 19.43 -3.70
C TYR A 44 0.24 18.77 -4.54
N ASP A 45 0.65 18.05 -5.57
CA ASP A 45 -0.25 17.15 -6.27
C ASP A 45 -0.52 15.92 -5.40
N VAL A 46 -1.78 15.71 -5.06
CA VAL A 46 -2.25 14.56 -4.29
C VAL A 46 -3.12 13.70 -5.19
N PHE A 47 -2.70 12.44 -5.37
CA PHE A 47 -3.51 11.44 -6.04
C PHE A 47 -4.34 10.67 -5.02
N HIS A 48 -5.66 10.82 -5.12
CA HIS A 48 -6.62 10.14 -4.26
C HIS A 48 -7.28 8.99 -5.02
N TYR A 49 -7.17 7.79 -4.45
CA TYR A 49 -7.78 6.56 -4.98
C TYR A 49 -8.90 6.10 -4.07
N TYR A 50 -10.14 6.21 -4.53
CA TYR A 50 -11.31 5.73 -3.83
C TYR A 50 -11.78 4.40 -4.41
N PHE A 51 -11.53 3.32 -3.69
CA PHE A 51 -11.96 1.98 -4.10
C PHE A 51 -13.34 1.65 -3.52
N ILE A 52 -14.34 1.61 -4.40
CA ILE A 52 -15.76 1.39 -4.06
C ILE A 52 -16.10 -0.10 -4.06
N GLY A 53 -15.29 -0.93 -4.73
CA GLY A 53 -15.56 -2.36 -4.92
C GLY A 53 -15.48 -3.23 -3.66
N TRP A 54 -15.23 -2.67 -2.46
CA TRP A 54 -15.21 -3.44 -1.21
C TRP A 54 -16.59 -3.48 -0.56
N PRO A 55 -17.23 -4.67 -0.45
CA PRO A 55 -18.58 -4.77 0.11
C PRO A 55 -18.62 -4.41 1.59
N ASP A 56 -19.79 -3.97 2.06
CA ASP A 56 -20.02 -3.66 3.48
C ASP A 56 -19.78 -4.87 4.39
N PHE A 57 -20.17 -6.06 3.92
CA PHE A 57 -19.96 -7.33 4.61
C PHE A 57 -19.01 -8.25 3.83
N GLY A 58 -18.05 -8.85 4.53
CA GLY A 58 -17.10 -9.80 3.97
C GLY A 58 -15.89 -9.16 3.28
N VAL A 59 -15.41 -9.82 2.23
CA VAL A 59 -14.15 -9.49 1.57
C VAL A 59 -14.29 -9.47 0.05
N ILE A 60 -13.41 -8.69 -0.61
CA ILE A 60 -13.31 -8.69 -2.07
C ILE A 60 -12.65 -9.97 -2.60
N LYS A 61 -12.87 -10.25 -3.89
CA LYS A 61 -12.17 -11.33 -4.57
C LYS A 61 -10.67 -11.02 -4.67
N ALA A 62 -9.82 -12.02 -4.43
CA ALA A 62 -8.36 -11.89 -4.48
C ALA A 62 -7.85 -11.22 -5.77
N ARG A 63 -8.41 -11.59 -6.93
CA ARG A 63 -8.06 -10.97 -8.22
C ARG A 63 -8.27 -9.45 -8.20
N LYS A 64 -9.39 -8.96 -7.67
CA LYS A 64 -9.68 -7.52 -7.62
C LYS A 64 -8.67 -6.77 -6.74
N LEU A 65 -8.31 -7.33 -5.58
CA LEU A 65 -7.29 -6.71 -4.72
C LEU A 65 -5.92 -6.65 -5.38
N LEU A 66 -5.49 -7.73 -6.04
CA LEU A 66 -4.23 -7.76 -6.78
C LEU A 66 -4.21 -6.74 -7.92
N GLU A 67 -5.31 -6.60 -8.66
CA GLU A 67 -5.44 -5.60 -9.73
C GLU A 67 -5.39 -4.16 -9.19
N LEU A 68 -6.08 -3.89 -8.07
CA LEU A 68 -6.04 -2.60 -7.38
C LEU A 68 -4.61 -2.21 -6.98
N ILE A 69 -3.90 -3.12 -6.29
CA ILE A 69 -2.53 -2.88 -5.84
C ILE A 69 -1.59 -2.66 -7.03
N LYS A 70 -1.72 -3.46 -8.10
CA LYS A 70 -0.92 -3.28 -9.33
C LYS A 70 -1.18 -1.91 -9.96
N PHE A 71 -2.43 -1.50 -10.06
CA PHE A 71 -2.77 -0.20 -10.64
C PHE A 71 -2.15 0.95 -9.86
N ILE A 72 -2.34 0.99 -8.53
CA ILE A 72 -1.79 2.05 -7.68
C ILE A 72 -0.25 2.02 -7.73
N ASN A 73 0.38 0.85 -7.68
CA ASN A 73 1.84 0.73 -7.73
C ASN A 73 2.42 1.16 -9.09
N ASN A 74 1.74 0.88 -10.20
CA ASN A 74 2.17 1.32 -11.53
C ASN A 74 2.04 2.83 -11.67
N HIS A 75 0.88 3.40 -11.31
CA HIS A 75 0.69 4.85 -11.33
C HIS A 75 1.69 5.55 -10.41
N ARG A 76 2.00 5.00 -9.23
CA ARG A 76 3.03 5.55 -8.35
C ARG A 76 4.40 5.57 -9.05
N LYS A 77 4.79 4.49 -9.73
CA LYS A 77 6.07 4.43 -10.45
C LYS A 77 6.15 5.50 -11.53
N ASP A 78 5.09 5.65 -12.32
CA ASP A 78 5.02 6.62 -13.41
C ASP A 78 5.15 8.06 -12.87
N GLU A 79 4.45 8.39 -11.79
CA GLU A 79 4.55 9.71 -11.15
C GLU A 79 5.93 9.92 -10.51
N THR A 80 6.48 8.92 -9.82
CA THR A 80 7.81 9.06 -9.19
C THR A 80 8.95 9.17 -10.21
N ALA A 81 8.83 8.54 -11.38
CA ALA A 81 9.81 8.68 -12.46
C ALA A 81 9.93 10.13 -12.95
N THR A 82 8.90 10.96 -12.74
CA THR A 82 8.95 12.40 -13.05
C THR A 82 9.62 13.24 -11.96
N LEU A 83 9.63 12.75 -10.71
CA LEU A 83 10.12 13.46 -9.52
C LEU A 83 11.61 13.23 -9.22
N GLU A 84 12.21 12.16 -9.75
CA GLU A 84 13.62 11.78 -9.52
C GLU A 84 14.67 12.84 -9.93
N LYS A 85 14.27 13.92 -10.63
CA LYS A 85 15.20 14.97 -11.04
C LYS A 85 15.51 16.04 -9.98
N THR A 86 14.78 16.12 -8.86
CA THR A 86 14.91 17.30 -7.99
C THR A 86 15.20 17.06 -6.51
N GLN A 87 14.82 15.94 -5.88
CA GLN A 87 15.10 15.75 -4.45
C GLN A 87 15.40 14.29 -4.07
N GLN A 88 16.68 14.04 -3.77
CA GLN A 88 17.21 13.07 -2.81
C GLN A 88 16.28 11.90 -2.40
N ASN A 89 16.16 10.86 -3.25
CA ASN A 89 15.85 9.44 -2.94
C ASN A 89 14.86 9.10 -1.79
N SER A 90 13.94 10.00 -1.47
CA SER A 90 13.06 9.88 -0.30
C SER A 90 11.76 9.24 -0.77
N LEU A 91 11.60 7.94 -0.50
CA LEU A 91 10.35 7.21 -0.73
C LEU A 91 9.17 7.93 -0.06
N ILE A 92 8.35 8.66 -0.84
CA ILE A 92 7.17 9.34 -0.31
C ILE A 92 6.16 8.26 0.12
N PRO A 93 5.75 8.23 1.41
CA PRO A 93 4.86 7.18 1.90
C PRO A 93 3.47 7.31 1.28
N THR A 94 2.85 6.18 0.93
CA THR A 94 1.44 6.14 0.50
C THR A 94 0.53 6.07 1.71
N VAL A 95 -0.40 7.02 1.83
CA VAL A 95 -1.45 6.96 2.86
C VAL A 95 -2.52 5.96 2.43
N VAL A 96 -2.83 4.99 3.31
CA VAL A 96 -3.88 3.99 3.09
C VAL A 96 -4.84 4.02 4.27
N HIS A 97 -6.13 4.22 4.01
CA HIS A 97 -7.15 4.27 5.06
C HIS A 97 -8.39 3.46 4.70
N CYS A 98 -9.21 3.20 5.71
CA CYS A 98 -10.57 2.69 5.56
C CYS A 98 -11.46 3.42 6.58
N SER A 99 -12.28 2.70 7.36
CA SER A 99 -12.98 3.29 8.51
C SER A 99 -12.05 3.36 9.73
N GLY A 100 -11.81 2.24 10.44
CA GLY A 100 -10.88 2.20 11.58
C GLY A 100 -9.39 2.21 11.22
N GLY A 101 -9.06 2.15 9.93
CA GLY A 101 -7.67 2.11 9.44
C GLY A 101 -6.89 0.87 9.88
N VAL A 102 -7.55 -0.27 10.07
CA VAL A 102 -6.90 -1.52 10.55
C VAL A 102 -7.27 -2.76 9.72
N GLY A 103 -8.55 -2.97 9.41
CA GLY A 103 -9.02 -4.15 8.68
C GLY A 103 -8.61 -4.15 7.21
N ARG A 104 -9.40 -3.48 6.36
CA ARG A 104 -9.11 -3.34 4.90
C ARG A 104 -7.73 -2.74 4.63
N THR A 105 -7.33 -1.74 5.41
CA THR A 105 -5.99 -1.14 5.38
C THR A 105 -4.88 -2.16 5.62
N GLY A 106 -5.00 -2.97 6.69
CA GLY A 106 -4.01 -4.02 6.96
C GLY A 106 -3.97 -5.09 5.90
N THR A 107 -5.13 -5.49 5.36
CA THR A 107 -5.20 -6.46 4.26
C THR A 107 -4.51 -5.92 3.00
N TYR A 108 -4.78 -4.68 2.62
CA TYR A 108 -4.12 -4.03 1.48
C TYR A 108 -2.60 -4.00 1.65
N ILE A 109 -2.13 -3.49 2.80
CA ILE A 109 -0.70 -3.33 3.08
C ILE A 109 0.00 -4.70 3.14
N ALA A 110 -0.60 -5.70 3.77
CA ALA A 110 -0.04 -7.05 3.83
C ALA A 110 0.13 -7.65 2.43
N VAL A 111 -0.89 -7.53 1.57
CA VAL A 111 -0.82 -8.05 0.19
C VAL A 111 0.19 -7.27 -0.65
N ASP A 112 0.30 -5.94 -0.50
CA ASP A 112 1.32 -5.14 -1.19
C ASP A 112 2.75 -5.58 -0.80
N ILE A 113 3.02 -5.75 0.50
CA ILE A 113 4.31 -6.25 1.00
C ILE A 113 4.62 -7.62 0.38
N ILE A 114 3.67 -8.54 0.42
CA ILE A 114 3.82 -9.89 -0.11
C ILE A 114 4.11 -9.88 -1.60
N MET A 115 3.37 -9.09 -2.39
CA MET A 115 3.58 -8.98 -3.83
C MET A 115 5.01 -8.50 -4.14
N ARG A 116 5.51 -7.50 -3.40
CA ARG A 116 6.90 -7.03 -3.54
C ARG A 116 7.93 -8.08 -3.16
N LEU A 117 7.71 -8.83 -2.08
CA LEU A 117 8.60 -9.93 -1.67
C LEU A 117 8.66 -11.04 -2.72
N ILE A 118 7.51 -11.40 -3.30
CA ILE A 118 7.43 -12.37 -4.40
C ILE A 118 8.14 -11.83 -5.64
N ASP A 119 7.91 -10.57 -6.00
CA ASP A 119 8.56 -9.95 -7.16
C ASP A 119 10.09 -9.90 -7.01
N GLN A 120 10.60 -9.59 -5.81
CA GLN A 120 12.03 -9.57 -5.49
C GLN A 120 12.66 -10.97 -5.48
N SER A 121 11.86 -12.01 -5.27
CA SER A 121 12.32 -13.41 -5.19
C SER A 121 12.02 -14.21 -6.46
N LYS A 122 11.63 -13.55 -7.57
CA LYS A 122 11.16 -14.20 -8.81
C LYS A 122 12.13 -15.25 -9.35
N ASP A 123 13.42 -14.96 -9.30
CA ASP A 123 14.45 -15.85 -9.84
C ASP A 123 14.70 -17.09 -8.96
N ASN A 124 14.21 -17.08 -7.71
CA ASN A 124 14.44 -18.14 -6.72
C ASN A 124 13.17 -18.52 -5.94
N LEU A 125 11.99 -18.47 -6.59
CA LEU A 125 10.70 -18.72 -5.94
C LEU A 125 10.60 -20.09 -5.25
N SER A 126 11.28 -21.11 -5.78
CA SER A 126 11.31 -22.46 -5.20
C SER A 126 11.95 -22.52 -3.82
N GLN A 127 12.80 -21.55 -3.47
CA GLN A 127 13.49 -21.46 -2.18
C GLN A 127 12.89 -20.37 -1.28
N MET A 128 11.93 -19.59 -1.79
CA MET A 128 11.33 -18.47 -1.07
C MET A 128 10.55 -18.99 0.15
N LYS A 129 10.87 -18.46 1.33
CA LYS A 129 10.11 -18.67 2.57
C LYS A 129 9.24 -17.45 2.83
N LEU A 130 7.94 -17.58 2.56
CA LEU A 130 6.97 -16.52 2.84
C LEU A 130 6.21 -16.81 4.14
N ASP A 131 6.41 -15.95 5.13
CA ASP A 131 5.70 -16.01 6.41
C ASP A 131 4.58 -14.95 6.46
N VAL A 132 3.38 -15.35 6.03
CA VAL A 132 2.20 -14.47 6.04
C VAL A 132 1.82 -14.07 7.46
N MET A 133 1.96 -14.98 8.42
CA MET A 133 1.61 -14.71 9.82
C MET A 133 2.56 -13.68 10.42
N GLY A 134 3.87 -13.88 10.25
CA GLY A 134 4.89 -12.95 10.71
C GLY A 134 4.78 -11.56 10.07
N ILE A 135 4.35 -11.45 8.80
CA ILE A 135 4.05 -10.16 8.17
C ILE A 135 2.88 -9.47 8.89
N VAL A 136 1.78 -10.19 9.13
CA VAL A 136 0.60 -9.64 9.81
C VAL A 136 0.93 -9.26 11.25
N ASP A 137 1.72 -10.06 11.96
CA ASP A 137 2.14 -9.78 13.33
C ASP A 137 3.04 -8.54 13.41
N ARG A 138 3.95 -8.34 12.45
CA ARG A 138 4.73 -7.10 12.35
C ARG A 138 3.82 -5.90 12.08
N LEU A 139 2.84 -6.01 11.18
CA LEU A 139 1.87 -4.93 10.97
C LEU A 139 1.09 -4.61 12.25
N ARG A 140 0.77 -5.62 13.07
CA ARG A 140 0.08 -5.44 14.36
C ARG A 140 0.96 -4.80 15.43
N GLN A 141 2.28 -4.99 15.37
CA GLN A 141 3.24 -4.26 16.20
C GLN A 141 3.33 -2.79 15.81
N ASP A 142 3.24 -2.48 14.51
CA ASP A 142 3.29 -1.11 13.99
C ASP A 142 1.98 -0.35 14.24
N ARG A 143 0.85 -1.05 14.09
CA ARG A 143 -0.50 -0.54 14.38
C ARG A 143 -1.37 -1.70 14.87
N GLY A 144 -1.85 -1.62 16.11
CA GLY A 144 -2.67 -2.68 16.69
C GLY A 144 -3.87 -3.07 15.82
N LYS A 145 -4.20 -4.38 15.81
CA LYS A 145 -5.38 -4.97 15.13
C LYS A 145 -5.38 -4.94 13.59
N MET A 146 -4.23 -4.69 12.96
CA MET A 146 -4.10 -4.83 11.50
C MET A 146 -4.53 -6.22 11.01
N VAL A 147 -5.28 -6.26 9.91
CA VAL A 147 -5.99 -7.47 9.41
C VAL A 147 -6.92 -8.02 10.50
N GLN A 148 -8.15 -7.49 10.52
CA GLN A 148 -9.04 -7.55 11.68
C GLN A 148 -9.86 -8.84 11.76
N THR A 149 -10.25 -9.42 10.63
CA THR A 149 -11.13 -10.61 10.59
C THR A 149 -10.44 -11.82 9.98
N LEU A 150 -10.96 -13.01 10.27
CA LEU A 150 -10.49 -14.26 9.65
C LEU A 150 -10.61 -14.21 8.13
N ASP A 151 -11.74 -13.75 7.60
CA ASP A 151 -11.95 -13.64 6.14
C ASP A 151 -10.92 -12.74 5.47
N GLN A 152 -10.51 -11.65 6.14
CA GLN A 152 -9.44 -10.77 5.67
C GLN A 152 -8.10 -11.48 5.64
N TYR A 153 -7.78 -12.28 6.68
CA TYR A 153 -6.55 -13.09 6.72
C TYR A 153 -6.55 -14.19 5.65
N LEU A 154 -7.68 -14.85 5.43
CA LEU A 154 -7.86 -15.83 4.35
C LEU A 154 -7.72 -15.15 2.98
N LEU A 155 -8.26 -13.95 2.81
CA LEU A 155 -8.08 -13.16 1.59
C LEU A 155 -6.58 -12.89 1.30
N VAL A 156 -5.77 -12.55 2.31
CA VAL A 156 -4.31 -12.39 2.13
C VAL A 156 -3.70 -13.68 1.54
N ASN A 157 -4.04 -14.83 2.11
CA ASN A 157 -3.55 -16.14 1.62
C ASN A 157 -4.05 -16.46 0.20
N PHE A 158 -5.31 -16.14 -0.12
CA PHE A 158 -5.82 -16.30 -1.48
C PHE A 158 -5.12 -15.39 -2.47
N CYS A 159 -4.77 -14.16 -2.08
CA CYS A 159 -3.94 -13.26 -2.89
C CYS A 159 -2.54 -13.84 -3.13
N VAL A 160 -1.87 -14.37 -2.10
CA VAL A 160 -0.56 -15.05 -2.23
C VAL A 160 -0.64 -16.15 -3.28
N LYS A 161 -1.55 -17.12 -3.08
CA LYS A 161 -1.73 -18.26 -3.99
C LYS A 161 -1.99 -17.79 -5.42
N LYS A 162 -2.90 -16.82 -5.58
CA LYS A 162 -3.26 -16.30 -6.90
C LYS A 162 -2.11 -15.56 -7.57
N TYR A 163 -1.32 -14.80 -6.81
CA TYR A 163 -0.20 -14.04 -7.34
C TYR A 163 0.92 -14.97 -7.82
N LEU A 164 1.28 -15.99 -7.03
CA LEU A 164 2.26 -17.00 -7.45
C LEU A 164 1.85 -17.73 -8.74
N GLN A 165 0.57 -18.09 -8.87
CA GLN A 165 0.04 -18.69 -10.10
C GLN A 165 0.21 -17.78 -11.31
N LEU A 166 -0.08 -16.48 -11.16
CA LEU A 166 0.09 -15.50 -12.23
C LEU A 166 1.56 -15.30 -12.60
N THR A 167 2.46 -15.31 -11.63
CA THR A 167 3.91 -15.17 -11.86
C THR A 167 4.49 -16.37 -12.60
N ASN A 168 4.09 -17.59 -12.23
CA ASN A 168 4.55 -18.82 -12.90
C ASN A 168 4.06 -18.93 -14.35
N GLN A 169 2.90 -18.34 -14.68
CA GLN A 169 2.39 -18.28 -16.05
C GLN A 169 3.13 -17.28 -16.94
N ILE A 170 3.86 -16.31 -16.35
CA ILE A 170 4.64 -15.32 -17.10
C ILE A 170 6.04 -15.87 -17.46
N ASN A 171 6.53 -16.85 -16.69
CA ASN A 171 7.87 -17.41 -16.84
C ASN A 171 7.91 -18.70 -17.71
N ASN A 172 6.77 -19.14 -18.24
CA ASN A 172 6.64 -20.24 -19.21
C ASN A 172 6.14 -19.68 -20.55
#